data_AF-A0A935TWE2-F1
#
_entry.id   AF-A0A935TWE2-F1
#
_cell.length_a   1.000
_cell.length_b   1.000
_cell.length_c   1.000
_cell.angle_alpha   90.00
_cell.angle_beta   90.00
_cell.angle_gamma   90.00
#
_symmetry.space_group_name_H-M   'P 1'
#
loop_
_entity.id
_entity.type
_entity.pdbx_description
1 polymer ?
#
loop_
_entity_poly.entity_id
_entity_poly.type
_entity_poly.pdbx_seq_one_letter_code
_entity_poly.pdbx_strand_id
1 'polypeptide(L)'
;MPLPFEICALGATFFDEWIAADYPRWGFDRSMIDLGWGCMFRGAGHDRLASRRWLDFGPWRVLRRPDDTTFIQFHDLAITDPAEAYEQAKAGHERMGISPTGGYIAWHLQGLLKGAGEGIYTASERLLEVVVGPGNTVTQAEMLCNAALRLHHRSAPTSTPVERVAYVFVNEPDARAHLHELWLRELECWVVDDKGKRRLDLDYHPVPDPPAWVKRLDGR
;
A
#
# COMPACT_ATOMS: atom_id res chain seq x y z
N MET A 1 -10.81 9.85 -27.46
CA MET A 1 -11.21 8.64 -26.74
C MET A 1 -10.15 8.35 -25.68
N PRO A 2 -10.49 8.28 -24.39
CA PRO A 2 -9.51 7.96 -23.36
C PRO A 2 -8.95 6.55 -23.57
N LEU A 3 -7.65 6.35 -23.33
CA LEU A 3 -7.05 5.01 -23.35
C LEU A 3 -7.73 4.12 -22.29
N PRO A 4 -8.17 2.89 -22.64
CA PRO A 4 -8.89 2.01 -21.72
C PRO A 4 -7.91 1.28 -20.81
N PHE A 5 -7.43 1.93 -19.76
CA PHE A 5 -6.61 1.30 -18.72
C PHE A 5 -7.10 1.66 -17.33
N GLU A 6 -6.89 0.75 -16.38
CA GLU A 6 -7.10 0.96 -14.95
C GLU A 6 -5.75 1.07 -14.23
N ILE A 7 -4.80 0.21 -14.60
CA ILE A 7 -3.43 0.20 -14.09
C ILE A 7 -2.48 0.02 -15.27
N CYS A 8 -1.36 0.73 -15.23
CA CYS A 8 -0.30 0.60 -16.21
C CYS A 8 1.07 0.76 -15.53
N ALA A 9 1.98 -0.18 -15.79
CA ALA A 9 3.40 0.02 -15.55
C ALA A 9 4.04 0.67 -16.78
N LEU A 10 4.94 1.62 -16.57
CA LEU A 10 5.65 2.33 -17.62
C LEU A 10 7.06 1.76 -17.67
N GLY A 11 7.32 0.93 -18.68
CA GLY A 11 8.49 0.06 -18.78
C GLY A 11 9.84 0.76 -18.53
N ALA A 12 10.86 -0.01 -18.16
CA ALA A 12 12.14 0.52 -17.71
C ALA A 12 12.87 1.35 -18.78
N THR A 13 13.50 2.46 -18.37
CA THR A 13 14.43 3.24 -19.19
C THR A 13 15.76 2.53 -19.41
N PHE A 14 16.13 1.60 -18.52
CA PHE A 14 17.40 0.85 -18.49
C PHE A 14 17.14 -0.66 -18.41
N PHE A 15 16.22 -1.17 -19.24
CA PHE A 15 15.74 -2.55 -19.15
C PHE A 15 16.87 -3.57 -19.25
N ASP A 16 17.74 -3.42 -20.25
CA ASP A 16 18.82 -4.38 -20.50
C ASP A 16 19.86 -4.35 -19.37
N GLU A 17 20.19 -3.16 -18.86
CA GLU A 17 21.16 -2.98 -17.79
C GLU A 17 20.66 -3.52 -16.45
N TRP A 18 19.39 -3.26 -16.10
CA TRP A 18 18.79 -3.78 -14.87
C TRP A 18 18.64 -5.30 -14.90
N ILE A 19 18.36 -5.89 -16.07
CA ILE A 19 18.36 -7.35 -16.25
C ILE A 19 19.77 -7.91 -16.14
N ALA A 20 20.75 -7.30 -16.80
CA ALA A 20 22.14 -7.76 -16.76
C ALA A 20 22.74 -7.70 -15.35
N ALA A 21 22.32 -6.74 -14.54
CA ALA A 21 22.72 -6.58 -13.14
C ALA A 21 21.96 -7.48 -12.15
N ASP A 22 20.95 -8.24 -12.61
CA ASP A 22 20.09 -9.11 -11.80
C ASP A 22 19.46 -8.38 -10.59
N TYR A 23 18.99 -7.16 -10.83
CA TYR A 23 18.36 -6.38 -9.78
C TYR A 23 16.98 -6.96 -9.37
N PRO A 24 16.63 -6.89 -8.07
CA PRO A 24 15.27 -7.17 -7.63
C PRO A 24 14.24 -6.34 -8.40
N ARG A 25 13.17 -6.99 -8.85
CA ARG A 25 12.10 -6.38 -9.63
C ARG A 25 10.76 -6.63 -8.97
N TRP A 26 9.93 -5.60 -8.99
CA TRP A 26 8.55 -5.66 -8.54
C TRP A 26 7.65 -5.22 -9.67
N GLY A 27 6.48 -5.82 -9.70
CA GLY A 27 5.50 -5.60 -10.73
C GLY A 27 4.11 -5.56 -10.15
N PHE A 28 3.15 -5.44 -11.06
CA PHE A 28 1.78 -5.82 -10.81
C PHE A 28 1.54 -7.24 -11.33
N ASP A 29 0.37 -7.80 -11.06
CA ASP A 29 0.00 -9.10 -11.62
C ASP A 29 -0.32 -8.99 -13.13
N ARG A 30 -0.94 -10.03 -13.70
CA ARG A 30 -1.38 -10.04 -15.10
C ARG A 30 -0.26 -9.67 -16.09
N SER A 31 0.92 -10.26 -15.86
CA SER A 31 2.12 -10.12 -16.70
C SER A 31 2.81 -8.74 -16.68
N MET A 32 2.41 -7.83 -15.78
CA MET A 32 3.14 -6.57 -15.55
C MET A 32 4.32 -6.79 -14.61
N ILE A 33 5.31 -7.55 -15.06
CA ILE A 33 6.40 -8.05 -14.21
C ILE A 33 7.41 -7.00 -13.71
N ASP A 34 7.35 -5.77 -14.23
CA ASP A 34 8.27 -4.68 -13.88
C ASP A 34 7.56 -3.32 -13.90
N LEU A 35 7.79 -2.50 -12.88
CA LEU A 35 7.26 -1.14 -12.72
C LEU A 35 8.04 -0.08 -13.50
N GLY A 36 9.26 -0.37 -13.96
CA GLY A 36 10.05 0.56 -14.78
C GLY A 36 10.29 1.94 -14.12
N TRP A 37 10.16 3.04 -14.87
CA TRP A 37 10.38 4.39 -14.30
C TRP A 37 9.14 5.00 -13.64
N GLY A 38 7.96 4.41 -13.84
CA GLY A 38 6.71 4.93 -13.29
C GLY A 38 5.51 4.03 -13.50
N CYS A 39 4.39 4.37 -12.86
CA CYS A 39 3.13 3.68 -13.08
C CYS A 39 1.94 4.65 -13.07
N MET A 40 0.79 4.16 -13.50
CA MET A 40 -0.44 4.95 -13.54
C MET A 40 -1.62 4.15 -13.01
N PHE A 41 -2.48 4.83 -12.27
CA PHE A 41 -3.77 4.35 -11.80
C PHE A 41 -4.88 5.23 -12.36
N ARG A 42 -6.01 4.62 -12.75
CA ARG A 42 -7.18 5.34 -13.23
C ARG A 42 -8.46 4.70 -12.74
N GLY A 43 -9.39 5.51 -12.22
CA GLY A 43 -10.71 5.04 -11.80
C GLY A 43 -10.61 3.85 -10.83
N ALA A 44 -11.25 2.74 -11.20
CA ALA A 44 -11.25 1.48 -10.42
C ALA A 44 -9.85 0.86 -10.22
N GLY A 45 -8.83 1.28 -10.99
CA GLY A 45 -7.45 0.89 -10.73
C GLY A 45 -6.96 1.29 -9.34
N HIS A 46 -7.49 2.39 -8.78
CA HIS A 46 -7.17 2.80 -7.41
C HIS A 46 -7.69 1.83 -6.35
N ASP A 47 -8.72 1.04 -6.64
CA ASP A 47 -9.26 0.03 -5.71
C ASP A 47 -8.30 -1.14 -5.51
N ARG A 48 -7.23 -1.21 -6.31
CA ARG A 48 -6.12 -2.16 -6.18
C ARG A 48 -5.03 -1.68 -5.23
N LEU A 49 -5.21 -0.52 -4.60
CA LEU A 49 -4.33 -0.06 -3.54
C LEU A 49 -4.98 -0.35 -2.18
N ALA A 50 -4.16 -0.60 -1.17
CA ALA A 50 -4.61 -0.73 0.22
C ALA A 50 -5.41 0.48 0.69
N SER A 51 -5.05 1.67 0.20
CA SER A 51 -5.82 2.91 0.32
C SER A 51 -5.33 3.91 -0.73
N ARG A 52 -6.16 4.92 -1.02
CA ARG A 52 -5.70 6.12 -1.74
C ARG A 52 -4.66 6.92 -0.96
N ARG A 53 -4.66 6.84 0.37
CA ARG A 53 -3.62 7.45 1.23
C ARG A 53 -2.24 6.96 0.86
N TRP A 54 -2.11 5.71 0.43
CA TRP A 54 -0.84 5.09 0.03
C TRP A 54 -0.05 5.98 -0.94
N LEU A 55 -0.75 6.58 -1.90
CA LEU A 55 -0.14 7.36 -2.98
C LEU A 55 0.64 8.56 -2.46
N ASP A 56 0.26 9.17 -1.34
CA ASP A 56 0.86 10.42 -0.88
C ASP A 56 2.07 10.22 0.04
N PHE A 57 2.36 9.00 0.51
CA PHE A 57 3.37 8.73 1.55
C PHE A 57 4.49 7.79 1.10
N GLY A 58 4.65 7.58 -0.21
CA GLY A 58 5.73 6.75 -0.73
C GLY A 58 6.97 7.54 -1.17
N PRO A 59 8.07 6.82 -1.42
CA PRO A 59 9.33 7.40 -1.92
C PRO A 59 9.26 7.68 -3.43
N TRP A 60 8.22 8.37 -3.88
CA TRP A 60 7.95 8.66 -5.29
C TRP A 60 7.34 10.05 -5.45
N ARG A 61 7.27 10.50 -6.70
CA ARG A 61 6.54 11.70 -7.08
C ARG A 61 5.14 11.34 -7.57
N VAL A 62 4.14 12.10 -7.12
CA VAL A 62 2.72 11.91 -7.47
C VAL A 62 2.25 13.05 -8.37
N LEU A 63 1.73 12.72 -9.55
CA LEU A 63 1.11 13.67 -10.46
C LEU A 63 -0.36 13.29 -10.67
N ARG A 64 -1.26 14.08 -10.10
CA ARG A 64 -2.70 13.94 -10.29
C ARG A 64 -3.12 14.59 -11.61
N ARG A 65 -3.96 13.91 -12.37
CA ARG A 65 -4.45 14.29 -13.69
C ARG A 65 -5.99 14.22 -13.72
N PRO A 66 -6.64 14.84 -14.72
CA PRO A 66 -8.09 14.71 -14.92
C PRO A 66 -8.55 13.24 -15.01
N ASP A 67 -9.86 13.03 -14.90
CA ASP A 67 -10.52 11.71 -15.01
C ASP A 67 -10.03 10.68 -14.00
N ASP A 68 -9.76 11.12 -12.75
CA ASP A 68 -9.24 10.28 -11.67
C ASP A 68 -8.02 9.47 -12.12
N THR A 69 -7.05 10.15 -12.73
CA THR A 69 -5.79 9.53 -13.16
C THR A 69 -4.66 9.99 -12.26
N THR A 70 -3.92 9.05 -11.69
CA THR A 70 -2.72 9.32 -10.89
C THR A 70 -1.53 8.71 -11.58
N PHE A 71 -0.50 9.51 -11.81
CA PHE A 71 0.79 9.06 -12.32
C PHE A 71 1.82 9.09 -11.19
N ILE A 72 2.65 8.06 -11.13
CA ILE A 72 3.70 7.86 -10.14
C ILE A 72 5.03 7.75 -10.87
N GLN A 73 6.03 8.51 -10.42
CA GLN A 73 7.40 8.45 -10.92
C GLN A 73 8.31 7.92 -9.82
N PHE A 74 9.14 6.92 -10.12
CA PHE A 74 9.98 6.25 -9.13
C PHE A 74 11.39 6.84 -9.01
N HIS A 75 11.89 7.49 -10.06
CA HIS A 75 13.19 8.18 -10.02
C HIS A 75 13.19 9.42 -10.91
N ASP A 76 14.16 10.30 -10.72
CA ASP A 76 14.44 11.45 -11.56
C ASP A 76 14.89 10.97 -12.94
N LEU A 77 14.18 11.43 -13.97
CA LEU A 77 14.45 11.08 -15.37
C LEU A 77 15.70 11.77 -15.93
N ALA A 78 16.28 12.72 -15.19
CA ALA A 78 17.58 13.30 -15.52
C ALA A 78 18.75 12.37 -15.17
N ILE A 79 18.54 11.31 -14.38
CA ILE A 79 19.58 10.33 -14.06
C ILE A 79 19.87 9.50 -15.32
N THR A 80 21.13 9.51 -15.74
CA THR A 80 21.61 8.74 -16.90
C THR A 80 22.37 7.48 -16.52
N ASP A 81 22.77 7.35 -15.25
CA ASP A 81 23.43 6.15 -14.73
C ASP A 81 22.37 5.10 -14.33
N PRO A 82 22.38 3.89 -14.92
CA PRO A 82 21.38 2.87 -14.62
C PRO A 82 21.35 2.43 -13.15
N ALA A 83 22.50 2.36 -12.48
CA ALA A 83 22.60 1.91 -11.10
C ALA A 83 22.05 2.98 -10.14
N GLU A 84 22.37 4.26 -10.37
CA GLU A 84 21.79 5.37 -9.61
C GLU A 84 20.27 5.46 -9.78
N ALA A 85 19.77 5.27 -11.02
CA ALA A 85 18.33 5.27 -11.30
C ALA A 85 17.62 4.12 -10.56
N TYR A 86 18.21 2.92 -10.57
CA TYR A 86 17.70 1.77 -9.84
C TYR A 86 17.69 2.02 -8.33
N GLU A 87 18.79 2.51 -7.77
CA GLU A 87 18.93 2.79 -6.34
C GLU A 87 17.87 3.78 -5.84
N GLN A 88 17.49 4.75 -6.67
CA GLN A 88 16.40 5.67 -6.36
C GLN A 88 15.02 5.01 -6.52
N ALA A 89 14.82 4.20 -7.57
CA ALA A 89 13.53 3.60 -7.90
C ALA A 89 13.13 2.43 -6.98
N LYS A 90 14.10 1.64 -6.49
CA LYS A 90 13.86 0.35 -5.82
C LYS A 90 12.89 0.43 -4.65
N ALA A 91 13.01 1.46 -3.81
CA ALA A 91 12.15 1.62 -2.65
C ALA A 91 10.70 1.91 -3.07
N GLY A 92 10.53 2.65 -4.17
CA GLY A 92 9.22 2.91 -4.76
C GLY A 92 8.64 1.67 -5.43
N HIS A 93 9.47 0.88 -6.12
CA HIS A 93 9.05 -0.39 -6.71
C HIS A 93 8.56 -1.37 -5.67
N GLU A 94 9.35 -1.61 -4.62
CA GLU A 94 8.97 -2.53 -3.54
C GLU A 94 7.67 -2.09 -2.88
N ARG A 95 7.55 -0.80 -2.53
CA ARG A 95 6.41 -0.26 -1.81
C ARG A 95 5.16 -0.10 -2.69
N MET A 96 5.29 -0.02 -4.01
CA MET A 96 4.15 0.04 -4.93
C MET A 96 3.74 -1.33 -5.47
N GLY A 97 4.67 -2.25 -5.69
CA GLY A 97 4.42 -3.53 -6.35
C GLY A 97 3.95 -4.63 -5.41
N ILE A 98 3.92 -5.86 -5.95
CA ILE A 98 3.66 -7.08 -5.17
C ILE A 98 4.85 -7.37 -4.26
N SER A 99 4.74 -7.00 -2.98
CA SER A 99 5.73 -7.29 -1.95
C SER A 99 5.07 -7.36 -0.56
N PRO A 100 5.76 -7.93 0.45
CA PRO A 100 5.27 -7.92 1.83
C PRO A 100 5.06 -6.52 2.43
N THR A 101 5.76 -5.51 1.92
CA THR A 101 5.71 -4.11 2.40
C THR A 101 4.88 -3.21 1.48
N GLY A 102 4.42 -3.76 0.36
CA GLY A 102 3.72 -3.05 -0.71
C GLY A 102 2.29 -2.64 -0.33
N GLY A 103 1.74 -1.73 -1.13
CA GLY A 103 0.35 -1.30 -1.06
C GLY A 103 -0.54 -1.88 -2.15
N TYR A 104 0.01 -2.63 -3.11
CA TYR A 104 -0.76 -3.20 -4.21
C TYR A 104 -1.46 -4.52 -3.81
N ILE A 105 -2.75 -4.59 -4.10
CA ILE A 105 -3.63 -5.71 -3.83
C ILE A 105 -3.73 -6.58 -5.09
N ALA A 106 -2.87 -7.60 -5.17
CA ALA A 106 -2.83 -8.51 -6.30
C ALA A 106 -4.13 -9.30 -6.51
N TRP A 107 -4.52 -9.52 -7.76
CA TRP A 107 -5.72 -10.28 -8.15
C TRP A 107 -5.74 -11.72 -7.61
N HIS A 108 -4.58 -12.32 -7.37
CA HIS A 108 -4.43 -13.71 -6.89
C HIS A 108 -4.12 -13.81 -5.39
N LEU A 109 -4.44 -12.79 -4.60
CA LEU A 109 -4.26 -12.78 -3.13
C LEU A 109 -4.97 -13.92 -2.38
N GLN A 110 -5.81 -14.74 -3.04
CA GLN A 110 -6.45 -15.91 -2.41
C GLN A 110 -5.45 -16.85 -1.71
N GLY A 111 -4.23 -17.00 -2.24
CA GLY A 111 -3.18 -17.80 -1.57
C GLY A 111 -2.52 -17.10 -0.36
N LEU A 112 -2.57 -15.77 -0.32
CA LEU A 112 -1.97 -14.91 0.71
C LEU A 112 -2.94 -14.53 1.84
N LEU A 113 -4.25 -14.71 1.65
CA LEU A 113 -5.26 -14.57 2.72
C LEU A 113 -5.14 -15.66 3.81
N LYS A 114 -4.14 -16.55 3.73
CA LYS A 114 -3.86 -17.55 4.76
C LYS A 114 -3.38 -16.84 6.04
N GLY A 115 -4.29 -16.69 7.01
CA GLY A 115 -4.09 -15.94 8.25
C GLY A 115 -4.84 -14.60 8.30
N ALA A 116 -5.39 -14.13 7.18
CA ALA A 116 -6.34 -13.03 7.19
C ALA A 116 -7.68 -13.50 7.77
N GLY A 117 -8.33 -12.69 8.60
CA GLY A 117 -9.60 -13.08 9.22
C GLY A 117 -9.47 -13.73 10.59
N GLU A 118 -8.25 -13.91 11.10
CA GLU A 118 -8.03 -14.37 12.48
C GLU A 118 -8.34 -13.24 13.46
N GLY A 119 -9.53 -13.30 14.07
CA GLY A 119 -10.00 -12.27 14.99
C GLY A 119 -11.41 -12.50 15.48
N ILE A 120 -11.89 -11.55 16.28
CA ILE A 120 -13.26 -11.53 16.79
C ILE A 120 -14.11 -10.76 15.79
N TYR A 121 -15.11 -11.42 15.19
CA TYR A 121 -16.01 -10.80 14.24
C TYR A 121 -17.32 -10.36 14.89
N THR A 122 -17.69 -9.10 14.72
CA THR A 122 -18.97 -8.53 15.17
C THR A 122 -19.90 -8.32 13.97
N ALA A 123 -20.88 -9.21 13.81
CA ALA A 123 -21.76 -9.24 12.63
C ALA A 123 -22.60 -7.98 12.43
N SER A 124 -23.11 -7.38 13.51
CA SER A 124 -23.88 -6.13 13.45
C SER A 124 -23.09 -4.94 12.92
N GLU A 125 -21.76 -5.00 13.04
CA GLU A 125 -20.83 -3.93 12.67
C GLU A 125 -20.00 -4.24 11.43
N ARG A 126 -20.08 -5.48 10.91
CA ARG A 126 -19.21 -6.02 9.85
C ARG A 126 -17.73 -5.74 10.12
N LEU A 127 -17.37 -5.84 11.40
CA LEU A 127 -16.06 -5.50 11.94
C LEU A 127 -15.32 -6.77 12.34
N LEU A 128 -14.08 -6.90 11.88
CA LEU A 128 -13.12 -7.90 12.36
C LEU A 128 -12.12 -7.23 13.30
N GLU A 129 -12.03 -7.73 14.53
CA GLU A 129 -11.07 -7.26 15.53
C GLU A 129 -9.91 -8.23 15.68
N VAL A 130 -8.70 -7.77 15.40
CA VAL A 130 -7.44 -8.50 15.57
C VAL A 130 -6.79 -8.02 16.87
N VAL A 131 -6.74 -8.87 17.88
CA VAL A 131 -6.14 -8.52 19.18
C VAL A 131 -4.64 -8.75 19.14
N VAL A 132 -3.85 -7.72 19.46
CA VAL A 132 -2.39 -7.76 19.44
C VAL A 132 -1.87 -7.74 20.89
N GLY A 133 -1.24 -8.85 21.29
CA GLY A 133 -0.62 -8.99 22.61
C GLY A 133 0.63 -8.11 22.79
N PRO A 134 1.13 -7.94 24.03
CA PRO A 134 2.25 -7.06 24.32
C PRO A 134 3.53 -7.52 23.61
N GLY A 135 4.22 -6.63 22.91
CA GLY A 135 5.47 -6.91 22.20
C GLY A 135 5.30 -7.72 20.92
N ASN A 136 4.07 -8.09 20.54
CA ASN A 136 3.81 -8.73 19.26
C ASN A 136 3.91 -7.68 18.14
N THR A 137 4.57 -8.05 17.05
CA THR A 137 4.65 -7.23 15.84
C THR A 137 3.63 -7.73 14.83
N VAL A 138 2.82 -6.82 14.29
CA VAL A 138 1.98 -7.11 13.12
C VAL A 138 2.80 -6.79 11.88
N THR A 139 2.97 -7.78 11.02
CA THR A 139 3.72 -7.60 9.78
C THR A 139 2.92 -6.78 8.76
N GLN A 140 3.62 -6.06 7.88
CA GLN A 140 2.97 -5.31 6.80
C GLN A 140 2.21 -6.23 5.83
N ALA A 141 2.65 -7.48 5.67
CA ALA A 141 1.98 -8.48 4.86
C ALA A 141 0.61 -8.85 5.46
N GLU A 142 0.54 -9.09 6.77
CA GLU A 142 -0.74 -9.34 7.46
C GLU A 142 -1.69 -8.15 7.34
N MET A 143 -1.17 -6.93 7.51
CA MET A 143 -1.95 -5.71 7.31
C MET A 143 -2.48 -5.61 5.87
N LEU A 144 -1.65 -5.86 4.86
CA LEU A 144 -2.05 -5.85 3.46
C LEU A 144 -3.14 -6.90 3.18
N CYS A 145 -2.99 -8.12 3.72
CA CYS A 145 -3.99 -9.16 3.58
C CYS A 145 -5.33 -8.77 4.23
N ASN A 146 -5.30 -8.17 5.42
CA ASN A 146 -6.51 -7.70 6.08
C ASN A 146 -7.16 -6.50 5.36
N ALA A 147 -6.36 -5.60 4.76
CA ALA A 147 -6.89 -4.56 3.88
C ALA A 147 -7.54 -5.17 2.63
N ALA A 148 -6.94 -6.22 2.07
CA ALA A 148 -7.46 -6.94 0.90
C ALA A 148 -8.78 -7.68 1.18
N LEU A 149 -9.05 -8.14 2.41
CA LEU A 149 -10.34 -8.76 2.77
C LEU A 149 -11.53 -7.86 2.41
N ARG A 150 -11.41 -6.55 2.65
CA ARG A 150 -12.44 -5.56 2.31
C ARG A 150 -12.69 -5.49 0.80
N LEU A 151 -11.63 -5.53 -0.01
CA LEU A 151 -11.78 -5.58 -1.46
C LEU A 151 -12.39 -6.91 -1.91
N HIS A 152 -11.92 -8.02 -1.35
CA HIS A 152 -12.38 -9.35 -1.70
C HIS A 152 -13.87 -9.51 -1.46
N HIS A 153 -14.38 -9.19 -0.26
CA HIS A 153 -15.78 -9.33 0.09
C HIS A 153 -16.72 -8.37 -0.66
N ARG A 154 -16.22 -7.25 -1.18
CA ARG A 154 -16.98 -6.40 -2.12
C ARG A 154 -17.16 -7.06 -3.50
N SER A 155 -16.14 -7.78 -3.97
CA SER A 155 -16.14 -8.43 -5.29
C SER A 155 -16.74 -9.84 -5.30
N ALA A 156 -16.70 -10.54 -4.16
CA ALA A 156 -17.20 -11.89 -3.96
C ALA A 156 -17.96 -11.93 -2.63
N PRO A 157 -19.27 -11.58 -2.63
CA PRO A 157 -20.06 -11.52 -1.40
C PRO A 157 -20.08 -12.85 -0.65
N THR A 158 -19.92 -12.79 0.67
CA THR A 158 -19.97 -13.94 1.58
C THR A 158 -21.09 -13.76 2.60
N SER A 159 -21.43 -14.81 3.35
CA SER A 159 -22.39 -14.72 4.47
C SER A 159 -21.87 -13.92 5.67
N THR A 160 -20.56 -13.66 5.73
CA THR A 160 -19.88 -12.91 6.79
C THR A 160 -18.99 -11.81 6.18
N PRO A 161 -19.59 -10.74 5.60
CA PRO A 161 -18.82 -9.69 4.96
C PRO A 161 -18.03 -8.87 5.99
N VAL A 162 -16.79 -8.54 5.65
CA VAL A 162 -15.90 -7.70 6.45
C VAL A 162 -15.78 -6.35 5.75
N GLU A 163 -16.24 -5.29 6.40
CA GLU A 163 -16.16 -3.92 5.90
C GLU A 163 -15.09 -3.11 6.61
N ARG A 164 -14.83 -3.43 7.88
CA ARG A 164 -13.82 -2.76 8.71
C ARG A 164 -12.96 -3.80 9.39
N VAL A 165 -11.69 -3.47 9.58
CA VAL A 165 -10.76 -4.27 10.37
C VAL A 165 -10.12 -3.36 11.39
N ALA A 166 -10.16 -3.76 12.66
CA ALA A 166 -9.54 -3.06 13.78
C ALA A 166 -8.41 -3.90 14.36
N TYR A 167 -7.24 -3.29 14.53
CA TYR A 167 -6.16 -3.83 15.33
C TYR A 167 -6.27 -3.25 16.74
N VAL A 168 -6.47 -4.12 17.73
CA VAL A 168 -6.67 -3.75 19.13
C VAL A 168 -5.43 -4.16 19.91
N PHE A 169 -4.57 -3.18 20.20
CA PHE A 169 -3.34 -3.38 20.97
C PHE A 169 -3.63 -3.27 22.47
N VAL A 170 -3.01 -4.14 23.26
CA VAL A 170 -3.13 -4.10 24.74
C VAL A 170 -2.13 -3.14 25.40
N ASN A 171 -1.27 -2.49 24.63
CA ASN A 171 -0.42 -1.39 25.09
C ASN A 171 -0.42 -0.26 24.05
N GLU A 172 -0.25 0.98 24.52
CA GLU A 172 -0.23 2.15 23.63
C GLU A 172 1.07 2.29 22.81
N PRO A 173 2.27 1.99 23.34
CA PRO A 173 3.52 2.09 22.55
C PRO A 173 3.51 1.25 21.28
N ASP A 174 3.06 0.00 21.34
CA ASP A 174 2.94 -0.90 20.19
C ASP A 174 1.90 -0.36 19.21
N ALA A 175 0.74 0.10 19.71
CA ALA A 175 -0.27 0.72 18.86
C ALA A 175 0.30 1.90 18.06
N ARG A 176 1.05 2.79 18.73
CA ARG A 176 1.70 3.95 18.11
C ARG A 176 2.79 3.56 17.12
N ALA A 177 3.53 2.49 17.39
CA ALA A 177 4.55 1.96 16.47
C ALA A 177 3.95 1.46 15.14
N HIS A 178 2.72 0.96 15.17
CA HIS A 178 2.02 0.45 13.97
C HIS A 178 1.05 1.47 13.35
N LEU A 179 0.75 2.57 14.03
CA LEU A 179 -0.30 3.53 13.67
C LEU A 179 -0.19 4.01 12.22
N HIS A 180 1.00 4.38 11.77
CA HIS A 180 1.20 4.91 10.42
C HIS A 180 0.87 3.86 9.34
N GLU A 181 1.41 2.65 9.45
CA GLU A 181 1.25 1.60 8.45
C GLU A 181 -0.17 1.02 8.43
N LEU A 182 -0.88 1.01 9.57
CA LEU A 182 -2.30 0.69 9.65
C LEU A 182 -3.16 1.77 8.98
N TRP A 183 -2.87 3.04 9.30
CA TRP A 183 -3.60 4.18 8.74
C TRP A 183 -3.47 4.28 7.23
N LEU A 184 -2.27 3.99 6.69
CA LEU A 184 -2.01 3.93 5.25
C LEU A 184 -2.80 2.83 4.52
N ARG A 185 -3.31 1.82 5.25
CA ARG A 185 -4.07 0.69 4.72
C ARG A 185 -5.55 0.73 5.10
N GLU A 186 -6.01 1.86 5.67
CA GLU A 186 -7.38 2.04 6.19
C GLU A 186 -7.80 0.95 7.21
N LEU A 187 -6.85 0.54 8.04
CA LEU A 187 -7.07 -0.36 9.17
C LEU A 187 -7.18 0.49 10.43
N GLU A 188 -8.18 0.21 11.25
CA GLU A 188 -8.39 0.98 12.48
C GLU A 188 -7.31 0.61 13.51
N CYS A 189 -6.76 1.60 14.21
CA CYS A 189 -5.76 1.38 15.24
C CYS A 189 -6.37 1.72 16.60
N TRP A 190 -6.52 0.71 17.44
CA TRP A 190 -7.13 0.83 18.76
C TRP A 190 -6.13 0.43 19.85
N VAL A 191 -6.26 1.04 21.02
CA VAL A 191 -5.61 0.60 22.25
C VAL A 191 -6.67 0.26 23.29
N VAL A 192 -6.45 -0.80 24.04
CA VAL A 192 -7.21 -1.14 25.24
C VAL A 192 -6.26 -1.21 26.43
N ASP A 193 -6.43 -0.30 27.37
CA ASP A 193 -5.62 -0.16 28.57
C ASP A 193 -6.49 0.09 29.82
N ASP A 194 -5.88 0.53 30.92
CA ASP A 194 -6.56 0.90 32.17
C ASP A 194 -7.55 2.06 32.01
N LYS A 195 -7.43 2.86 30.94
CA LYS A 195 -8.34 3.96 30.58
C LYS A 195 -9.46 3.52 29.65
N GLY A 196 -9.52 2.24 29.32
CA GLY A 196 -10.51 1.64 28.42
C GLY A 196 -10.05 1.60 26.96
N LYS A 197 -11.01 1.33 26.08
CA LYS A 197 -10.76 1.13 24.65
C LYS A 197 -10.86 2.47 23.90
N ARG A 198 -9.79 2.85 23.17
CA ARG A 198 -9.68 4.13 22.45
C ARG A 198 -9.15 3.93 21.04
N ARG A 199 -9.66 4.71 20.08
CA ARG A 199 -9.24 4.70 18.68
C ARG A 199 -8.20 5.80 18.43
N LEU A 200 -7.03 5.42 17.92
CA LEU A 200 -5.88 6.31 17.74
C LEU A 200 -5.79 6.91 16.33
N ASP A 201 -6.41 6.29 15.31
CA ASP A 201 -6.30 6.72 13.91
C ASP A 201 -7.23 7.87 13.52
N LEU A 202 -8.26 8.21 14.32
CA LEU A 202 -9.25 9.24 13.97
C LEU A 202 -8.64 10.64 13.83
N ASP A 203 -7.76 11.01 14.76
CA ASP A 203 -7.10 12.32 14.79
C ASP A 203 -5.68 12.26 14.19
N TYR A 204 -5.33 11.13 13.56
CA TYR A 204 -4.01 10.94 12.97
C TYR A 204 -3.95 11.56 11.56
N HIS A 205 -3.32 12.74 11.48
CA HIS A 205 -3.17 13.52 10.25
C HIS A 205 -1.68 13.79 9.96
N PRO A 206 -0.91 12.77 9.53
CA PRO A 206 0.49 12.97 9.17
C PRO A 206 0.60 13.86 7.94
N VAL A 207 1.69 14.64 7.86
CA VAL A 207 2.03 15.44 6.68
C VAL A 207 2.99 14.63 5.81
N PRO A 208 2.74 14.48 4.49
CA PRO A 208 3.69 13.85 3.58
C PRO A 208 5.07 14.51 3.63
N ASP A 209 6.11 13.70 3.71
CA ASP A 209 7.51 14.12 3.61
C ASP A 209 8.18 13.47 2.39
N PRO A 210 8.02 14.05 1.18
CA PRO A 210 8.55 13.44 -0.02
C PRO A 210 10.09 13.53 -0.09
N PRO A 211 10.75 12.61 -0.82
CA PRO A 211 12.20 12.65 -1.01
C PRO A 211 12.71 13.98 -1.61
N ALA A 212 13.97 14.32 -1.35
CA ALA A 212 14.57 15.58 -1.82
C ALA A 212 14.50 15.76 -3.35
N TRP A 213 14.63 14.68 -4.12
CA TRP A 213 14.53 14.73 -5.58
C TRP A 213 13.11 15.11 -6.04
N VAL A 214 12.08 14.67 -5.31
CA VAL A 214 10.68 15.04 -5.58
C VAL A 214 10.46 16.51 -5.24
N LYS A 215 10.93 16.97 -4.07
CA LYS A 215 10.83 18.37 -3.65
C LYS A 215 11.44 19.31 -4.70
N ARG A 216 12.64 19.00 -5.18
CA ARG A 216 13.31 19.71 -6.27
C ARG A 216 12.45 19.78 -7.54
N LEU A 217 11.91 18.66 -8.01
CA LEU A 217 11.11 18.60 -9.24
C LEU A 217 9.76 19.32 -9.13
N ASP A 218 9.21 19.43 -7.93
CA ASP A 218 7.95 20.13 -7.65
C ASP A 218 8.15 21.60 -7.26
N GLY A 219 9.40 22.08 -7.18
CA GLY A 219 9.73 23.46 -6.79
C GLY A 219 9.44 23.76 -5.31
N ARG A 220 9.62 22.75 -4.44
CA ARG A 220 9.40 22.82 -2.98
C ARG A 220 10.70 22.81 -2.21
#